data_AF-A0A662D4G8-F1
#
_entry.id   AF-A0A662D4G8-F1
#
_cell.length_a   1.000
_cell.length_b   1.000
_cell.length_c   1.000
_cell.angle_alpha   90.00
_cell.angle_beta   90.00
_cell.angle_gamma   90.00
#
_symmetry.space_group_name_H-M   'P 1'
#
loop_
_entity.id
_entity.type
_entity.pdbx_description
1 polymer ?
#
loop_
_entity_poly.entity_id
_entity_poly.type
_entity_poly.pdbx_seq_one_letter_code
_entity_poly.pdbx_strand_id
1 'polypeptide(L)' 'MCGIIGYSGRQNPIPILIDGLKKLEYRGYDSWGIAVKDKKSKQFKIEKHI' A
#
# COMPACT_ATOMS: atom_id res chain seq x y z
N MET A 1 4.45 0.31 16.55
CA MET A 1 5.06 1.40 15.75
C MET A 1 4.44 1.36 14.36
N CYS A 2 4.64 2.37 13.51
CA CYS A 2 4.06 2.37 12.16
C CYS A 2 5.16 2.22 11.09
N GLY A 3 4.79 1.61 9.96
CA GLY A 3 5.59 1.52 8.74
C GLY A 3 4.83 2.14 7.56
N ILE A 4 5.54 2.82 6.65
CA ILE A 4 4.95 3.44 5.47
C ILE A 4 5.80 3.06 4.26
N ILE A 5 5.15 2.67 3.15
CA ILE A 5 5.80 2.47 1.85
C ILE A 5 5.02 3.22 0.77
N GLY A 6 5.76 3.78 -0.20
CA GLY A 6 5.20 4.37 -1.41
C GLY A 6 5.90 3.82 -2.65
N TYR A 7 5.18 3.77 -3.75
CA TYR A 7 5.74 3.38 -5.05
C TYR A 7 5.26 4.36 -6.12
N SER A 8 6.20 4.78 -6.98
CA SER A 8 5.94 5.62 -8.14
C SER A 8 6.57 4.96 -9.37
N GLY A 9 5.76 4.63 -10.36
CA GLY A 9 6.24 3.95 -11.56
C GLY A 9 5.10 3.47 -12.46
N ARG A 10 5.47 2.81 -13.56
CA ARG A 10 4.52 2.37 -14.60
C ARG A 10 3.91 0.99 -14.32
N GLN A 11 4.60 0.16 -13.53
CA GLN A 11 4.15 -1.19 -13.17
C GLN A 11 2.93 -1.16 -12.24
N ASN A 12 2.27 -2.31 -12.05
CA ASN A 12 1.17 -2.42 -11.10
C ASN A 12 1.69 -2.18 -9.66
N PRO A 13 1.20 -1.15 -8.94
CA PRO A 13 1.70 -0.81 -7.61
C PRO A 13 1.28 -1.82 -6.54
N ILE A 14 0.18 -2.54 -6.72
CA ILE A 14 -0.41 -3.41 -5.68
C ILE A 14 0.58 -4.47 -5.14
N PRO A 15 1.18 -5.34 -5.96
CA PRO A 15 2.11 -6.36 -5.45
C PRO A 15 3.33 -5.74 -4.75
N ILE A 16 3.83 -4.62 -5.27
CA ILE A 16 5.00 -3.92 -4.70
C ILE A 16 4.68 -3.36 -3.32
N LEU A 17 3.50 -2.73 -3.17
CA LEU A 17 3.05 -2.19 -1.89
C LEU A 17 2.82 -3.31 -0.87
N ILE A 18 2.21 -4.43 -1.26
CA ILE A 18 1.96 -5.58 -0.38
C ILE A 18 3.29 -6.19 0.10
N ASP A 19 4.22 -6.47 -0.80
CA ASP A 19 5.53 -7.04 -0.44
C ASP A 19 6.34 -6.08 0.44
N GLY A 20 6.20 -4.78 0.21
CA GLY A 20 6.79 -3.75 1.04
C GLY A 20 6.21 -3.68 2.45
N LEU A 21 4.88 -3.73 2.58
CA LEU A 21 4.20 -3.76 3.87
C LEU A 21 4.58 -5.01 4.67
N LYS A 22 4.64 -6.18 4.04
CA LYS A 22 5.11 -7.42 4.68
C LYS A 22 6.50 -7.28 5.29
N LYS A 23 7.42 -6.64 4.57
CA LYS A 23 8.78 -6.35 5.10
C LYS A 23 8.76 -5.38 6.29
N LEU A 24 7.70 -4.61 6.49
CA LEU A 24 7.52 -3.67 7.58
C LEU A 24 6.64 -4.21 8.73
N GLU A 25 6.10 -5.44 8.64
CA GLU A 25 5.22 -6.03 9.66
C GLU A 25 5.85 -6.05 11.06
N TYR A 26 7.18 -6.20 11.15
CA TYR A 26 7.91 -6.13 12.43
C TYR A 26 7.74 -4.79 13.16
N ARG A 27 7.38 -3.71 12.46
CA ARG A 27 7.12 -2.39 13.04
C ARG A 27 5.71 -2.31 13.63
N GLY A 28 4.76 -3.03 13.06
CA GLY A 28 3.36 -3.04 13.44
C GLY A 28 2.54 -3.93 12.51
N TYR A 29 1.69 -4.76 13.10
CA TYR A 29 0.90 -5.77 12.41
C TYR A 29 -0.60 -5.72 12.75
N ASP A 30 -1.01 -4.86 13.70
CA ASP A 30 -2.41 -4.74 14.12
C ASP A 30 -3.31 -4.20 13.00
N SER A 31 -2.83 -3.23 12.22
CA SER A 31 -3.61 -2.56 11.17
C SER A 31 -2.79 -2.29 9.92
N TRP A 32 -3.46 -2.12 8.78
CA TRP A 32 -2.81 -1.71 7.53
C TRP A 32 -3.76 -0.97 6.58
N GLY A 33 -3.20 -0.22 5.64
CA GLY A 33 -3.96 0.44 4.59
C GLY A 33 -3.12 0.70 3.34
N ILE A 34 -3.74 0.59 2.17
CA ILE A 34 -3.16 0.94 0.88
C ILE A 34 -4.13 1.83 0.09
N ALA A 35 -3.58 2.80 -0.63
CA ALA A 35 -4.32 3.64 -1.56
C ALA A 35 -3.58 3.66 -2.90
N VAL A 36 -4.27 3.29 -3.97
CA VAL A 36 -3.72 3.22 -5.32
C VAL A 36 -4.53 4.14 -6.22
N LYS A 37 -3.84 5.05 -6.91
CA LYS A 37 -4.46 5.91 -7.90
C LYS A 37 -4.83 5.09 -9.14
N ASP A 38 -6.08 5.17 -9.55
CA ASP A 38 -6.53 4.57 -10.79
C ASP A 38 -5.92 5.31 -12.01
N LYS A 39 -5.53 4.58 -13.05
CA LYS A 39 -4.88 5.20 -14.22
C LYS A 39 -5.88 5.95 -15.12
N LYS A 40 -7.17 5.61 -15.08
CA LYS A 40 -8.21 6.14 -15.97
C LYS A 40 -9.06 7.20 -15.30
N SER A 41 -9.30 7.07 -14.00
CA SER A 41 -10.11 7.99 -13.21
C SER A 41 -9.23 8.75 -12.21
N LYS A 42 -9.61 9.97 -11.83
CA LYS A 42 -8.97 10.70 -10.71
C LYS A 42 -9.32 10.09 -9.34
N GLN A 43 -9.75 8.83 -9.29
CA GLN A 43 -10.18 8.13 -8.09
C GLN A 43 -9.03 7.30 -7.51
N PHE A 44 -9.11 7.07 -6.20
CA PHE A 44 -8.20 6.17 -5.49
C PHE A 44 -8.95 4.90 -5.10
N LYS A 45 -8.38 3.74 -5.42
CA LYS A 45 -8.79 2.47 -4.85
C LYS A 45 -8.13 2.32 -3.49
N ILE A 46 -8.93 2.19 -2.45
CA ILE A 46 -8.47 2.12 -1.06
C ILE A 46 -8.84 0.73 -0.50
N GLU A 47 -7.89 0.09 0.17
CA GLU A 47 -8.09 -1.17 0.89
C GLU A 47 -7.40 -1.07 2.25
N LYS A 48 -8.04 -1.52 3.32
CA LYS A 48 -7.52 -1.37 4.68
C LYS A 48 -8.07 -2.43 5.65
N HIS A 49 -7.30 -2.70 6.70
CA HIS A 49 -7.66 -3.51 7.86
C HIS A 49 -7.40 -2.72 9.14
N ILE A 50 -8.27 -2.88 10.14
CA ILE A 50 -8.20 -2.22 11.44
C ILE A 50 -7.53 -3.14 12.43
#